data_AF-A0A1G7NS55-F1
#
_entry.id   AF-A0A1G7NS55-F1
#
_cell.length_a   1.000
_cell.length_b   1.000
_cell.length_c   1.000
_cell.angle_alpha   90.00
_cell.angle_beta   90.00
_cell.angle_gamma   90.00
#
_symmetry.space_group_name_H-M   'P 1'
#
loop_
_entity.id
_entity.type
_entity.pdbx_description
1 polymer ?
#
loop_
_entity_poly.entity_id
_entity_poly.type
_entity_poly.pdbx_seq_one_letter_code
_entity_poly.pdbx_strand_id
1 'polypeptide(L)' 'MKASTERKIIRWFHILLSIPILGYIYGPVSTMPAAANAVRFVFLPVVVLSGFWMWKRHWFRRKPKPQVKVR' A
#
# COMPACT_ATOMS: atom_id res chain seq x y z
N MET A 1 -14.87 -8.79 7.75
CA MET A 1 -15.07 -8.01 6.51
C MET A 1 -14.91 -8.91 5.29
N LYS A 2 -15.69 -8.73 4.22
CA LYS A 2 -15.46 -9.46 2.96
C LYS A 2 -14.05 -9.13 2.46
N ALA A 3 -13.30 -10.14 2.01
CA ALA A 3 -11.94 -9.93 1.48
C ALA A 3 -11.88 -8.98 0.27
N SER A 4 -13.02 -8.71 -0.38
CA SER A 4 -13.17 -7.68 -1.42
C SER A 4 -13.16 -6.26 -0.83
N THR A 5 -13.89 -6.04 0.27
CA THR A 5 -13.98 -4.76 0.96
C THR A 5 -12.63 -4.33 1.51
N GLU A 6 -11.89 -5.25 2.14
CA GLU A 6 -10.57 -4.95 2.71
C GLU A 6 -9.55 -4.51 1.64
N ARG A 7 -9.58 -5.13 0.46
CA ARG A 7 -8.74 -4.73 -0.68
C ARG A 7 -9.09 -3.36 -1.23
N LYS A 8 -10.39 -3.03 -1.29
CA LYS A 8 -10.84 -1.68 -1.67
C LYS A 8 -10.33 -0.64 -0.67
N ILE A 9 -10.42 -0.90 0.63
CA ILE A 9 -9.96 0.02 1.68
C ILE A 9 -8.47 0.29 1.53
N ILE A 10 -7.64 -0.76 1.48
CA ILE A 10 -6.17 -0.60 1.37
C ILE A 10 -5.79 0.15 0.09
N ARG A 11 -6.45 -0.14 -1.03
CA ARG A 11 -6.21 0.56 -2.31
C ARG A 11 -6.57 2.04 -2.21
N TRP A 12 -7.74 2.38 -1.65
CA TRP A 12 -8.15 3.77 -1.49
C TRP A 12 -7.21 4.54 -0.56
N PHE A 13 -6.81 3.93 0.56
CA PHE A 13 -5.80 4.52 1.46
C PHE A 13 -4.47 4.75 0.75
N HIS A 14 -3.99 3.79 -0.03
CA HIS A 14 -2.74 3.92 -0.78
C HIS A 14 -2.78 5.09 -1.78
N ILE A 15 -3.90 5.25 -2.49
CA ILE A 15 -4.08 6.36 -3.43
C ILE A 15 -4.12 7.69 -2.67
N LEU A 16 -4.88 7.78 -1.58
CA LEU A 16 -5.01 9.01 -0.79
C LEU A 16 -3.67 9.45 -0.20
N LEU A 17 -2.90 8.51 0.36
CA LEU A 17 -1.59 8.77 0.96
C LEU A 17 -0.51 9.09 -0.09
N SER A 18 -0.74 8.79 -1.36
CA SER A 18 0.15 9.17 -2.46
C SER A 18 -0.01 10.63 -2.88
N ILE A 19 -1.15 11.27 -2.60
CA ILE A 19 -1.41 12.68 -2.96
C ILE A 19 -0.41 13.65 -2.29
N PRO A 20 -0.12 13.55 -0.97
CA PRO A 20 0.92 14.37 -0.33
C PRO A 20 2.31 14.19 -0.95
N ILE A 21 2.63 12.99 -1.46
CA ILE A 21 3.91 12.72 -2.13
C ILE A 21 3.98 13.49 -3.45
N LEU A 22 2.89 13.58 -4.21
CA LEU A 22 2.83 14.42 -5.41
C LEU A 22 2.96 15.90 -5.09
N GLY A 23 2.31 16.36 -4.01
CA GLY A 23 2.47 17.72 -3.50
C GLY A 23 3.90 18.03 -3.02
N TYR A 24 4.65 17.01 -2.61
CA TYR A 24 6.07 17.13 -2.28
C TYR A 24 6.97 17.23 -3.50
N ILE A 25 6.66 16.50 -4.58
CA ILE A 25 7.46 16.52 -5.83
C ILE A 25 7.17 17.78 -6.65
N TYR A 26 5.89 18.14 -6.81
CA TYR A 26 5.46 19.20 -7.72
C TYR A 26 4.95 20.46 -7.02
N GLY A 27 4.74 20.42 -5.71
CA GLY A 27 4.13 21.51 -4.95
C GLY A 27 5.04 22.12 -3.88
N PRO A 28 4.51 23.07 -3.11
CA PRO A 28 5.26 23.79 -2.07
C PRO A 28 5.49 22.96 -0.81
N VAL A 29 5.04 21.70 -0.74
CA VAL A 29 5.22 20.85 0.45
C VAL A 29 6.71 20.58 0.73
N SER A 30 7.55 20.65 -0.31
CA SER A 30 9.01 20.56 -0.19
C SER A 30 9.67 21.75 0.50
N THR A 31 9.04 22.94 0.46
CA THR A 31 9.59 24.16 1.08
C THR A 31 9.26 24.27 2.56
N MET A 32 8.31 23.47 3.06
CA MET A 32 7.95 23.38 4.48
C MET A 32 8.70 22.21 5.14
N PRO A 33 9.70 22.45 6.00
CA PRO A 33 10.58 21.39 6.52
C PRO A 33 9.82 20.29 7.27
N ALA A 34 8.82 20.66 8.08
CA ALA A 34 8.01 19.70 8.83
C ALA A 34 7.18 18.79 7.91
N ALA A 35 6.55 19.35 6.88
CA ALA A 35 5.73 18.60 5.94
C ALA A 35 6.60 17.72 5.01
N ALA A 36 7.74 18.24 4.56
CA ALA A 36 8.74 17.50 3.80
C ALA A 36 9.23 16.26 4.58
N ASN A 37 9.55 16.43 5.87
CA ASN A 37 9.98 15.31 6.72
C ASN A 37 8.87 14.29 6.94
N ALA A 38 7.63 14.74 7.16
CA ALA A 38 6.49 13.83 7.24
C ALA A 38 6.34 13.00 5.97
N VAL A 39 6.47 13.61 4.78
CA VAL A 39 6.39 12.89 3.51
C VAL A 39 7.49 11.85 3.39
N ARG A 40 8.75 12.23 3.68
CA ARG A 40 9.91 11.34 3.56
C ARG A 40 9.89 10.17 4.53
N PHE A 41 9.57 10.41 5.80
CA PHE A 41 9.71 9.42 6.88
C PHE A 41 8.42 8.71 7.25
N VAL A 42 7.25 9.23 6.85
CA VAL A 42 5.94 8.63 7.20
C VAL A 42 5.18 8.24 5.95
N PHE A 43 4.80 9.19 5.09
CA PHE A 43 3.92 8.89 3.96
C PHE A 43 4.57 7.94 2.96
N LEU A 44 5.84 8.18 2.60
CA LEU A 44 6.56 7.37 1.63
C LEU A 44 6.73 5.91 2.09
N PRO A 45 7.24 5.60 3.31
CA PRO A 45 7.30 4.21 3.77
C PRO A 45 5.93 3.55 3.94
N VAL A 46 4.91 4.29 4.40
CA VAL A 46 3.55 3.72 4.53
C VAL A 46 2.94 3.39 3.15
N VAL A 47 3.12 4.25 2.15
CA VAL A 47 2.70 4.00 0.77
C VAL A 47 3.46 2.81 0.19
N VAL A 48 4.78 2.73 0.37
CA VAL A 48 5.59 1.59 -0.10
C VAL A 48 5.13 0.28 0.54
N LEU A 49 4.93 0.25 1.87
CA LEU A 49 4.47 -0.95 2.59
C LEU A 49 3.07 -1.38 2.17
N SER A 50 2.14 -0.43 2.01
CA SER A 50 0.78 -0.73 1.53
C SER A 50 0.77 -1.21 0.08
N GLY A 51 1.62 -0.65 -0.79
CA GLY A 51 1.82 -1.12 -2.17
C GLY A 51 2.37 -2.55 -2.21
N PHE A 52 3.40 -2.81 -1.40
CA PHE A 52 4.00 -4.14 -1.27
C PHE A 52 3.00 -5.16 -0.72
N TRP A 53 2.18 -4.77 0.25
CA TRP A 53 1.12 -5.62 0.80
C TRP A 53 0.09 -5.97 -0.27
N MET A 54 -0.35 -5.01 -1.09
CA MET A 54 -1.28 -5.28 -2.19
C MET A 54 -0.68 -6.22 -3.24
N TRP A 55 0.61 -6.08 -3.54
CA TRP A 55 1.31 -6.95 -4.49
C TRP A 55 1.52 -8.37 -3.96
N LYS A 56 2.04 -8.52 -2.74
CA LYS A 56 2.44 -9.82 -2.18
C LYS A 56 1.28 -10.64 -1.58
N ARG A 57 0.10 -10.03 -1.40
CA ARG A 57 -1.09 -10.74 -0.88
C ARG A 57 -1.57 -11.90 -1.77
N HIS A 58 -1.21 -11.92 -3.05
CA HIS A 58 -1.46 -13.06 -3.92
C HIS A 58 -0.61 -14.30 -3.52
N TRP A 59 0.63 -14.10 -3.09
CA TRP A 59 1.55 -15.20 -2.76
C TRP A 59 1.14 -15.95 -1.50
N PHE A 60 0.63 -15.23 -0.50
CA PHE A 60 0.15 -15.82 0.76
C PHE A 60 -1.14 -16.65 0.63
N ARG A 61 -1.80 -16.66 -0.54
CA ARG A 61 -3.02 -17.44 -0.79
C ARG A 61 -2.78 -18.76 -1.50
N ARG A 62 -1.54 -19.17 -1.73
CA ARG A 62 -1.24 -20.53 -2.18
C ARG A 62 -1.49 -21.48 -1.00
N LYS A 63 -2.76 -21.87 -0.80
CA LYS A 63 -3.05 -23.11 -0.07
C LYS A 63 -2.40 -24.24 -0.86
N PRO A 64 -1.61 -25.14 -0.24
CA PRO A 64 -1.20 -26.35 -0.92
C PRO A 64 -2.48 -27.04 -1.40
N LYS A 65 -2.59 -27.29 -2.72
CA LYS A 65 -3.70 -28.07 -3.24
C LYS A 65 -3.65 -29.43 -2.54
N PRO A 66 -4.73 -29.92 -1.92
CA PRO A 66 -4.73 -31.28 -1.42
C PRO A 66 -4.47 -32.18 -2.63
N GLN A 67 -3.39 -32.97 -2.57
CA GLN A 67 -3.13 -33.98 -3.58
C GLN A 67 -4.28 -34.97 -3.52
N VAL A 68 -5.19 -34.89 -4.50
CA VAL A 68 -6.24 -35.89 -4.67
C VAL A 68 -5.52 -37.17 -5.11
N LYS A 69 -5.30 -38.07 -4.14
CA LYS A 69 -4.74 -39.40 -4.38
C LYS A 69 -5.85 -40.26 -4.99
N VAL A 70 -5.88 -40.32 -6.32
CA VAL A 70 -6.72 -41.28 -7.05
C VAL A 70 -6.16 -42.66 -6.77
N ARG A 71 -6.97 -43.53 -6.18
CA ARG A 71 -6.67 -44.95 -5.95
C ARG A 71 -7.67 -45.77 -6.76
#